data_AF-A0AA37NGU0-F1
#
_entry.id   AF-A0AA37NGU0-F1
#
_cell.length_a   1.000
_cell.length_b   1.000
_cell.length_c   1.000
_cell.angle_alpha   90.00
_cell.angle_beta   90.00
_cell.angle_gamma   90.00
#
_symmetry.space_group_name_H-M   'P 1'
#
loop_
_entity.id
_entity.type
_entity.pdbx_description
1 polymer ?
#
loop_
_entity_poly.entity_id
_entity_poly.type
_entity_poly.pdbx_seq_one_letter_code
_entity_poly.pdbx_strand_id
1 'polypeptide(L)'
;MKITLIREERESGKEAVSTQKTDMLMEKLKTENKTGYITELRSIIPHLKGTNARYEHIDRLPRLYPAVEMTRTKAGEHRIKTYNGLVLLEVNNLAGVAEAELVKQQAALLPQTFAAFCGSSGRSAKIWVRFTLPD
;
A
#
# COMPACT_ATOMS: atom_id res chain seq x y z
N MET A 1 4.77 8.97 -12.13
CA MET A 1 3.70 9.59 -11.32
C MET A 1 4.14 9.70 -9.86
N LYS A 2 3.56 10.61 -9.08
CA LYS A 2 3.75 10.69 -7.62
C LYS A 2 2.50 10.17 -6.93
N ILE A 3 2.67 9.47 -5.82
CA ILE A 3 1.56 9.03 -4.99
C ILE A 3 1.68 9.59 -3.58
N THR A 4 0.58 9.59 -2.85
CA THR A 4 0.53 10.08 -1.47
C THR A 4 0.80 8.97 -0.46
N LEU A 5 1.58 9.33 0.56
CA LEU A 5 1.78 8.55 1.78
C LEU A 5 1.34 9.41 2.96
N ILE A 6 0.41 8.88 3.75
CA ILE A 6 -0.06 9.50 4.99
C ILE A 6 0.52 8.73 6.17
N ARG A 7 1.09 9.45 7.13
CA ARG A 7 1.50 8.91 8.42
C ARG A 7 0.74 9.63 9.51
N GLU A 8 0.38 8.90 10.55
CA GLU A 8 -0.26 9.45 11.72
C GLU A 8 0.79 9.66 12.82
N GLU A 9 0.86 10.88 13.34
CA GLU A 9 1.73 11.18 14.47
C GLU A 9 1.03 10.77 15.78
N ARG A 10 1.56 9.73 16.43
CA ARG A 10 0.98 9.14 17.66
C ARG A 10 0.73 10.15 18.78
N GLU A 11 1.56 11.18 18.91
CA GLU A 11 1.48 12.17 19.99
C GLU A 11 0.43 13.25 19.74
N SER A 12 0.23 13.64 18.47
CA SER A 12 -0.62 14.79 18.11
C SER A 12 -1.93 14.38 17.44
N GLY A 13 -2.04 13.13 17.00
CA GLY A 13 -3.12 12.65 16.13
C GLY A 13 -3.13 13.32 14.75
N LYS A 14 -2.12 14.15 14.43
CA LYS A 14 -2.06 14.87 13.16
C LYS A 14 -1.53 13.95 12.08
N GLU A 15 -2.12 14.09 10.91
CA GLU A 15 -1.65 13.40 9.70
C GLU A 15 -0.54 14.22 9.04
N ALA A 16 0.60 13.55 8.79
CA ALA A 16 1.68 14.04 7.96
C ALA A 16 1.49 13.50 6.54
N VAL A 17 1.30 14.40 5.58
CA VAL A 17 1.17 14.08 4.15
C VAL A 17 2.52 14.21 3.47
N SER A 18 2.94 13.17 2.78
CA SER A 18 4.14 13.19 1.93
C SER A 18 3.82 12.59 0.56
N THR A 19 4.66 12.89 -0.43
CA THR A 19 4.54 12.31 -1.77
C THR A 19 5.83 11.60 -2.15
N GLN A 20 5.71 10.53 -2.93
CA GLN A 20 6.86 9.80 -3.45
C GLN A 20 6.61 9.39 -4.89
N LYS A 21 7.66 9.38 -5.71
CA LYS A 21 7.57 8.78 -7.05
C LYS A 21 7.35 7.28 -6.93
N THR A 22 6.51 6.73 -7.80
CA THR A 22 6.06 5.33 -7.66
C THR A 22 7.19 4.32 -7.84
N ASP A 23 8.11 4.54 -8.77
CA ASP A 23 9.35 3.76 -8.95
C ASP A 23 10.17 3.66 -7.66
N MET A 24 10.40 4.80 -6.99
CA MET A 24 11.12 4.83 -5.72
C MET A 24 10.36 4.12 -4.59
N LEU A 25 9.02 4.12 -4.63
CA LEU A 25 8.23 3.34 -3.68
C LEU A 25 8.37 1.84 -3.95
N MET A 26 8.27 1.42 -5.20
CA MET A 26 8.38 0.00 -5.57
C MET A 26 9.71 -0.60 -5.13
N GLU A 27 10.82 0.13 -5.31
CA GLU A 27 12.12 -0.30 -4.78
C GLU A 27 12.12 -0.43 -3.25
N LYS A 28 11.51 0.52 -2.53
CA LYS A 28 11.39 0.46 -1.06
C LYS A 28 10.46 -0.65 -0.56
N LEU A 29 9.56 -1.16 -1.40
CA LEU A 29 8.68 -2.27 -1.02
C LEU A 29 9.41 -3.63 -1.07
N LYS A 30 10.54 -3.73 -1.79
CA LYS A 30 11.30 -4.98 -1.92
C LYS A 30 12.00 -5.36 -0.62
N THR A 31 12.49 -4.37 0.13
CA THR A 31 13.26 -4.57 1.35
C THR A 31 12.69 -3.72 2.48
N GLU A 32 12.61 -4.31 3.67
CA GLU A 32 12.27 -3.55 4.85
C GLU A 32 13.46 -2.70 5.29
N ASN A 33 13.25 -1.39 5.43
CA ASN A 33 14.31 -0.41 5.73
C ASN A 33 14.20 0.20 7.14
N LYS A 34 13.21 -0.20 7.93
CA LYS A 34 12.98 0.24 9.31
C LYS A 34 13.01 -0.95 10.26
N THR A 35 12.86 -0.67 11.55
CA THR A 35 12.94 -1.56 12.73
C THR A 35 11.96 -2.75 12.74
N GLY A 36 11.89 -3.54 11.66
CA GLY A 36 11.19 -4.83 11.63
C GLY A 36 9.67 -4.79 11.71
N TYR A 37 9.01 -3.62 11.66
CA TYR A 37 7.56 -3.50 11.80
C TYR A 37 6.75 -4.29 10.76
N ILE A 38 7.22 -4.37 9.51
CA ILE A 38 6.59 -5.18 8.46
C ILE A 38 6.83 -6.66 8.75
N THR A 39 8.04 -7.04 9.15
CA THR A 39 8.36 -8.43 9.50
C THR A 39 7.52 -8.92 10.68
N GLU A 40 7.39 -8.11 11.72
CA GLU A 40 6.54 -8.39 12.88
C GLU A 40 5.04 -8.41 12.51
N LEU A 41 4.58 -7.45 11.70
CA LEU A 41 3.21 -7.48 11.18
C LEU A 41 2.94 -8.81 10.44
N ARG A 42 3.87 -9.27 9.60
CA ARG A 42 3.74 -10.53 8.87
C ARG A 42 3.65 -11.73 9.81
N SER A 43 4.41 -11.76 10.90
CA SER A 43 4.39 -12.87 11.87
C SER A 43 3.10 -12.90 12.69
N ILE A 44 2.51 -11.74 12.99
CA ILE A 44 1.30 -11.66 13.83
C ILE A 44 -0.01 -11.76 13.05
N ILE A 45 -0.05 -11.40 11.75
CA ILE A 45 -1.27 -11.46 10.91
C ILE A 45 -2.06 -12.78 11.07
N PRO A 46 -1.43 -13.98 11.03
CA PRO A 46 -2.16 -15.24 11.20
C PRO A 46 -2.91 -15.34 12.54
N HIS A 47 -2.35 -14.74 13.60
CA HIS A 47 -2.91 -14.72 14.95
C HIS A 47 -4.00 -13.66 15.13
N LEU A 48 -3.99 -12.60 14.32
CA LEU A 48 -5.03 -11.57 14.33
C LEU A 48 -6.31 -12.02 13.61
N LYS A 49 -6.22 -12.99 12.70
CA LYS A 49 -7.36 -13.43 11.88
C LYS A 49 -8.46 -14.02 12.77
N GLY A 50 -9.68 -13.47 12.65
CA GLY A 50 -10.84 -13.91 13.44
C GLY A 50 -10.91 -13.27 14.83
N THR A 51 -10.04 -12.32 15.13
CA THR A 51 -10.03 -11.56 16.39
C THR A 51 -10.36 -10.09 16.15
N ASN A 52 -10.69 -9.35 17.22
CA ASN A 52 -10.79 -7.88 17.19
C ASN A 52 -9.45 -7.18 17.52
N ALA A 53 -8.36 -7.93 17.69
CA ALA A 53 -7.05 -7.39 18.02
C ALA A 53 -6.46 -6.63 16.81
N ARG A 54 -5.61 -5.64 17.11
CA ARG A 54 -4.88 -4.86 16.10
C ARG A 54 -3.39 -4.96 16.36
N TYR A 55 -2.60 -4.88 15.29
CA TYR A 55 -1.16 -4.73 15.43
C TYR A 55 -0.85 -3.39 16.09
N GLU A 56 -0.12 -3.40 17.22
CA GLU A 56 0.12 -2.21 18.04
C GLU A 56 0.82 -1.09 17.27
N HIS A 57 1.70 -1.44 16.34
CA HIS A 57 2.51 -0.49 15.58
C HIS A 57 1.96 -0.20 14.18
N ILE A 58 0.66 -0.38 13.96
CA ILE A 58 0.03 -0.09 12.66
C ILE A 58 0.20 1.38 12.24
N ASP A 59 0.26 2.30 13.22
CA ASP A 59 0.52 3.74 13.05
C ASP A 59 1.93 4.04 12.51
N ARG A 60 2.89 3.12 12.72
CA ARG A 60 4.26 3.25 12.20
C ARG A 60 4.34 2.98 10.69
N LEU A 61 3.31 2.37 10.11
CA LEU A 61 3.24 2.07 8.68
C LEU A 61 2.52 3.20 7.94
N PRO A 62 3.07 3.67 6.80
CA PRO A 62 2.38 4.68 6.01
C PRO A 62 1.13 4.10 5.34
N ARG A 63 0.03 4.85 5.36
CA ARG A 63 -1.13 4.61 4.50
C ARG A 63 -0.81 5.09 3.08
N LEU A 64 -0.93 4.21 2.10
CA LEU A 64 -0.64 4.51 0.70
C LEU A 64 -1.92 4.90 -0.05
N TYR A 65 -1.86 6.02 -0.77
CA TYR A 65 -2.94 6.51 -1.63
C TYR A 65 -2.43 6.60 -3.08
N PRO A 66 -2.42 5.48 -3.82
CA PRO A 66 -1.89 5.43 -5.18
C PRO A 66 -2.73 6.24 -6.18
N ALA A 67 -4.03 6.38 -5.93
CA ALA A 67 -4.97 7.07 -6.80
C ALA A 67 -4.74 8.58 -6.91
N VAL A 68 -3.98 9.20 -6.01
CA VAL A 68 -3.86 10.66 -5.93
C VAL A 68 -2.45 11.13 -5.51
N GLU A 69 -2.05 12.28 -6.06
CA GLU A 69 -1.05 13.16 -5.45
C GLU A 69 -1.81 14.22 -4.62
N MET A 70 -1.62 14.19 -3.32
CA MET A 70 -2.21 15.13 -2.37
C MET A 70 -1.18 16.12 -1.83
N THR A 71 -1.66 17.30 -1.48
CA THR A 71 -0.90 18.36 -0.81
C THR A 71 -1.64 18.81 0.44
N ARG A 72 -0.91 19.43 1.37
CA ARG A 72 -1.48 20.02 2.58
C ARG A 72 -1.49 21.54 2.46
N THR A 73 -2.63 22.17 2.76
CA THR A 73 -2.75 23.63 2.76
C THR A 73 -2.10 24.23 4.01
N LYS A 74 -1.90 25.55 4.02
CA LYS A 74 -1.45 26.28 5.23
C LYS A 74 -2.43 26.14 6.41
N ALA A 75 -3.73 25.98 6.11
CA ALA A 75 -4.77 25.72 7.11
C ALA A 75 -4.80 24.26 7.59
N GLY A 76 -3.92 23.40 7.06
CA GLY A 76 -3.80 22.00 7.47
C GLY A 76 -4.70 21.03 6.70
N GLU A 77 -5.55 21.52 5.79
CA GLU A 77 -6.46 20.71 4.98
C GLU A 77 -5.76 19.91 3.89
N HIS A 78 -6.35 18.79 3.52
CA HIS A 78 -5.89 17.93 2.43
C HIS A 78 -6.53 18.35 1.11
N ARG A 79 -5.71 18.55 0.07
CA ARG A 79 -6.19 18.82 -1.30
C ARG A 79 -5.56 17.87 -2.30
N ILE A 80 -6.39 17.33 -3.18
CA ILE A 80 -5.93 16.55 -4.33
C ILE A 80 -5.34 17.53 -5.34
N LYS A 81 -4.10 17.28 -5.75
CA LYS A 81 -3.39 18.02 -6.80
C LYS A 81 -3.48 17.31 -8.14
N THR A 82 -3.32 15.99 -8.14
CA THR A 82 -3.35 15.16 -9.35
C THR A 82 -4.13 13.89 -9.06
N TYR A 83 -5.05 13.53 -9.96
CA TYR A 83 -5.64 12.20 -9.99
C TYR A 83 -4.79 11.28 -10.86
N ASN A 84 -4.37 10.14 -10.32
CA ASN A 84 -3.44 9.21 -10.98
C ASN A 84 -4.15 8.13 -11.80
N GLY A 85 -5.48 8.03 -11.74
CA GLY A 85 -6.23 7.02 -12.48
C GLY A 85 -5.90 5.58 -12.05
N LEU A 86 -5.54 5.35 -10.79
CA LEU A 86 -5.23 4.02 -10.27
C LEU A 86 -6.34 3.50 -9.36
N VAL A 87 -6.70 2.23 -9.56
CA VAL A 87 -7.57 1.46 -8.65
C VAL A 87 -6.80 0.27 -8.08
N LEU A 88 -7.07 -0.07 -6.83
CA LEU A 88 -6.54 -1.28 -6.18
C LEU A 88 -7.55 -2.40 -6.34
N LEU A 89 -7.15 -3.47 -7.03
CA LEU A 89 -7.82 -4.76 -6.98
C LEU A 89 -7.09 -5.67 -5.99
N GLU A 90 -7.86 -6.42 -5.21
CA GLU A 90 -7.31 -7.38 -4.26
C GLU A 90 -7.87 -8.77 -4.52
N VAL A 91 -6.97 -9.74 -4.66
CA VAL A 91 -7.33 -11.15 -4.59
C VAL A 91 -6.96 -11.61 -3.19
N ASN A 92 -7.95 -12.03 -2.41
CA ASN A 92 -7.78 -12.40 -1.00
C ASN A 92 -8.06 -13.91 -0.81
N ASN A 93 -7.83 -14.41 0.41
CA ASN A 93 -8.06 -15.81 0.79
C ASN A 93 -7.29 -16.85 -0.04
N LEU A 94 -6.13 -16.48 -0.57
CA LEU A 94 -5.23 -17.43 -1.22
C LEU A 94 -4.67 -18.44 -0.20
N ALA A 95 -4.36 -19.64 -0.67
CA ALA A 95 -3.86 -20.77 0.11
C ALA A 95 -2.54 -20.45 0.83
N GLY A 96 -1.67 -19.65 0.20
CA GLY A 96 -0.39 -19.26 0.76
C GLY A 96 0.49 -18.50 -0.24
N VAL A 97 1.75 -18.32 0.13
CA VAL A 97 2.71 -17.47 -0.59
C VAL A 97 2.89 -17.93 -2.04
N ALA A 98 2.93 -19.25 -2.27
CA ALA A 98 3.09 -19.82 -3.60
C ALA A 98 1.95 -19.41 -4.55
N GLU A 99 0.70 -19.50 -4.09
CA GLU A 99 -0.45 -19.09 -4.90
C GLU A 99 -0.51 -17.57 -5.08
N ALA A 100 -0.22 -16.80 -4.02
CA ALA A 100 -0.14 -15.34 -4.11
C ALA A 100 0.91 -14.89 -5.14
N GLU A 101 2.06 -15.57 -5.19
CA GLU A 101 3.10 -15.31 -6.17
C GLU A 101 2.66 -15.64 -7.60
N LEU A 102 1.98 -16.77 -7.81
CA LEU A 102 1.41 -17.12 -9.12
C LEU A 102 0.39 -16.08 -9.60
N VAL A 103 -0.55 -15.68 -8.73
CA VAL A 103 -1.55 -14.64 -9.05
C VAL A 103 -0.86 -13.31 -9.37
N LYS A 104 0.15 -12.91 -8.58
CA LYS A 104 0.95 -11.71 -8.83
C LYS A 104 1.61 -11.75 -10.22
N GLN A 105 2.25 -12.87 -10.57
CA GLN A 105 2.92 -13.04 -11.86
C GLN A 105 1.95 -12.95 -13.03
N GLN A 106 0.79 -13.61 -12.93
CA GLN A 106 -0.25 -13.53 -13.97
C GLN A 106 -0.83 -12.11 -14.09
N ALA A 107 -1.15 -11.46 -12.96
CA ALA A 107 -1.65 -10.10 -12.96
C ALA A 107 -0.66 -9.12 -13.59
N ALA A 108 0.65 -9.31 -13.38
CA ALA A 108 1.69 -8.45 -13.94
C ALA A 108 1.77 -8.49 -15.48
N LEU A 109 1.23 -9.53 -16.13
CA LEU A 109 1.20 -9.66 -17.58
C LEU A 109 0.04 -8.91 -18.23
N LEU A 110 -0.96 -8.46 -17.45
CA LEU A 110 -2.13 -7.79 -18.00
C LEU A 110 -1.79 -6.36 -18.43
N PRO A 111 -2.23 -5.90 -19.61
CA PRO A 111 -1.83 -4.58 -20.14
C PRO A 111 -2.21 -3.38 -19.24
N GLN A 112 -3.28 -3.52 -18.48
CA GLN A 112 -3.83 -2.48 -17.61
C GLN A 112 -3.17 -2.47 -16.23
N THR A 113 -2.39 -3.50 -15.88
CA THR A 113 -1.67 -3.57 -14.62
C THR A 113 -0.54 -2.55 -14.60
N PHE A 114 -0.61 -1.64 -13.64
CA PHE A 114 0.46 -0.70 -13.32
C PHE A 114 1.51 -1.37 -12.41
N ALA A 115 1.07 -2.10 -11.39
CA ALA A 115 1.94 -2.84 -10.48
C ALA A 115 1.18 -3.99 -9.81
N ALA A 116 1.89 -5.07 -9.49
CA ALA A 116 1.35 -6.19 -8.73
C ALA A 116 2.35 -6.64 -7.65
N PHE A 117 1.87 -6.89 -6.44
CA PHE A 117 2.70 -7.34 -5.32
C PHE A 117 1.90 -8.20 -4.33
N CYS A 118 2.59 -9.08 -3.61
CA CYS A 118 1.97 -9.91 -2.59
C CYS A 118 1.65 -9.07 -1.34
N GLY A 119 0.46 -9.24 -0.77
CA GLY A 119 0.09 -8.62 0.49
C GLY A 119 0.83 -9.27 1.67
N SER A 120 0.95 -8.53 2.78
CA SER A 120 1.72 -8.96 3.96
C SER A 120 1.24 -10.29 4.59
N SER A 121 -0.01 -10.72 4.35
CA SER A 121 -0.47 -12.02 4.84
C SER A 121 0.15 -13.22 4.10
N GLY A 122 0.80 -12.99 2.96
CA GLY A 122 1.20 -14.06 2.03
C GLY A 122 0.01 -14.78 1.39
N ARG A 123 -1.23 -14.32 1.64
CA ARG A 123 -2.49 -14.94 1.19
C ARG A 123 -3.36 -13.97 0.39
N SER A 124 -2.73 -12.93 -0.15
CA SER A 124 -3.39 -11.97 -1.01
C SER A 124 -2.43 -11.41 -2.04
N ALA A 125 -2.96 -11.01 -3.19
CA ALA A 125 -2.27 -10.21 -4.19
C ALA A 125 -2.93 -8.84 -4.27
N LYS A 126 -2.10 -7.79 -4.34
CA LYS A 126 -2.50 -6.40 -4.51
C LYS A 126 -2.11 -5.96 -5.91
N ILE A 127 -3.09 -5.49 -6.68
CA ILE A 127 -2.90 -5.18 -8.10
C ILE A 127 -3.38 -3.75 -8.31
N TRP A 128 -2.47 -2.86 -8.71
CA TRP A 128 -2.80 -1.51 -9.11
C TRP A 128 -3.08 -1.52 -10.60
N VAL A 129 -4.29 -1.12 -10.98
CA VAL A 129 -4.78 -1.13 -12.37
C VAL A 129 -5.06 0.31 -12.80
N ARG A 130 -4.69 0.64 -14.03
CA ARG A 130 -5.04 1.92 -14.65
C ARG A 130 -6.52 1.90 -15.03
N PHE A 131 -7.31 2.79 -14.45
CA PHE A 131 -8.74 2.90 -14.68
C PHE A 131 -9.10 3.76 -15.90
N THR A 132 -8.22 4.71 -16.26
CA THR A 132 -8.28 5.44 -17.52
C THR A 132 -6.97 5.20 -18.28
N LEU A 133 -7.05 5.01 -19.60
CA LEU A 133 -5.85 5.09 -20.43
C LEU A 133 -5.31 6.54 -20.29
N PRO A 134 -3.99 6.75 -20.19
CA PRO A 134 -3.44 8.08 -20.41
C PRO A 134 -3.89 8.56 -21.79
N ASP A 135 -4.36 9.79 -21.89
CA ASP A 135 -4.59 10.46 -23.17
C ASP A 135 -3.31 10.42 -24.04
#